data_AF-A0A4V1BQM0-F1
#
_entry.id   AF-A0A4V1BQM0-F1
#
_cell.length_a   1.000
_cell.length_b   1.000
_cell.length_c   1.000
_cell.angle_alpha   90.00
_cell.angle_beta   90.00
_cell.angle_gamma   90.00
#
_symmetry.space_group_name_H-M   'P 1'
#
loop_
_entity.id
_entity.type
_entity.pdbx_description
1 polymer ?
#
loop_
_entity_poly.entity_id
_entity_poly.type
_entity_poly.pdbx_seq_one_letter_code
_entity_poly.pdbx_strand_id
1 'polypeptide(L)'
;MVEDKPTFAFSRGHAELMEWMVECPDPDLWHEIVVGSDLTGELGLEPVLWIVQQPTCDMATAAAALVRLEAWEYVIVPVEKKAYADPLIFEIAKVICTRSEGDGYQRNKIGWDLGRLRFSPKVMLNHIYAFCEQKRLARDETYLPIPVTLLSGNYAKTVPQREYMIDAEGVTHISTLDAETRKAIGHTLH
;
A
#
# COMPACT_ATOMS: atom_id res chain seq x y z
N MET A 1 -4.11 31.75 10.29
CA MET A 1 -2.69 31.35 10.31
C MET A 1 -2.69 29.89 9.93
N VAL A 2 -2.21 29.59 8.72
CA VAL A 2 -2.03 28.20 8.29
C VAL A 2 -0.75 27.77 8.97
N GLU A 3 -0.84 26.85 9.93
CA GLU A 3 0.35 26.22 10.50
C GLU A 3 1.15 25.63 9.34
N ASP A 4 2.41 26.06 9.21
CA ASP A 4 3.34 25.51 8.24
C ASP A 4 3.40 24.00 8.47
N LYS A 5 2.83 23.22 7.53
CA LYS A 5 3.02 21.77 7.50
C LYS A 5 4.54 21.56 7.48
N PRO A 6 5.12 20.92 8.49
CA PRO A 6 6.56 20.83 8.59
C PRO A 6 7.12 20.12 7.36
N THR A 7 7.92 20.85 6.60
CA THR A 7 8.58 20.32 5.40
C THR A 7 9.81 19.54 5.87
N PHE A 8 9.62 18.28 6.24
CA PHE A 8 10.71 17.41 6.68
C PHE A 8 11.12 16.48 5.53
N ALA A 9 12.36 16.61 5.10
CA ALA A 9 13.06 15.58 4.35
C ALA A 9 13.65 14.60 5.38
N PHE A 10 13.11 13.39 5.47
CA PHE A 10 13.70 12.35 6.29
C PHE A 10 14.99 11.90 5.59
N SER A 11 16.14 12.23 6.18
CA SER A 11 17.43 11.63 5.81
C SER A 11 17.82 10.51 6.79
N ARG A 12 16.85 9.95 7.51
CA ARG A 12 17.08 9.17 8.72
C ARG A 12 16.07 8.05 8.82
N GLY A 13 16.58 6.88 9.19
CA GLY A 13 16.00 5.57 8.89
C GLY A 13 14.63 5.24 9.50
N HIS A 14 14.28 3.97 9.39
CA HIS A 14 13.00 3.36 9.74
C HIS A 14 12.28 3.90 10.98
N ALA A 15 12.98 4.01 12.12
CA ALA A 15 12.37 4.37 13.40
C ALA A 15 11.77 5.79 13.40
N GLU A 16 12.43 6.75 12.74
CA GLU A 16 11.97 8.14 12.68
C GLU A 16 10.74 8.27 11.76
N LEU A 17 10.67 7.49 10.68
CA LEU A 17 9.46 7.42 9.84
C LEU A 17 8.26 6.91 10.64
N MET A 18 8.45 5.83 11.41
CA MET A 18 7.37 5.24 12.20
C MET A 18 6.87 6.19 13.29
N GLU A 19 7.77 6.84 14.03
CA GLU A 19 7.41 7.85 15.03
C GLU A 19 6.60 8.99 14.40
N TRP A 20 7.07 9.50 13.26
CA TRP A 20 6.39 10.57 12.56
C TRP A 20 5.01 10.18 12.02
N MET A 21 4.87 9.00 11.43
CA MET A 21 3.58 8.52 10.92
C MET A 21 2.53 8.42 12.03
N VAL A 22 2.95 8.11 13.26
CA VAL A 22 2.09 8.10 14.45
C VAL A 22 1.70 9.51 14.87
N GLU A 23 2.62 10.47 14.85
CA GLU A 23 2.36 11.86 15.25
C GLU A 23 1.55 12.65 14.21
N CYS A 24 1.79 12.39 12.92
CA CYS A 24 1.24 13.13 11.78
C CYS A 24 0.51 12.19 10.80
N PRO A 25 -0.65 11.61 11.17
CA PRO A 25 -1.35 10.68 10.30
C PRO A 25 -1.95 11.38 9.07
N ASP A 26 -1.42 11.08 7.88
CA ASP A 26 -1.92 11.56 6.60
C ASP A 26 -2.29 10.39 5.66
N PRO A 27 -3.59 10.06 5.52
CA PRO A 27 -4.04 8.97 4.66
C PRO A 27 -3.71 9.11 3.18
N ASP A 28 -3.55 10.34 2.67
CA ASP A 28 -3.23 10.58 1.27
C ASP A 28 -1.73 10.31 1.03
N LEU A 29 -0.87 10.64 1.99
CA LEU A 29 0.54 10.27 1.97
C LEU A 29 0.78 8.77 2.14
N TRP A 30 -0.02 8.07 2.94
CA TRP A 30 0.16 6.62 3.12
C TRP A 30 0.09 5.85 1.81
N HIS A 31 -0.69 6.34 0.83
CA HIS A 31 -0.69 5.76 -0.51
C HIS A 31 0.70 5.86 -1.14
N GLU A 32 1.30 7.05 -1.12
CA GLU A 32 2.64 7.30 -1.65
C GLU A 32 3.72 6.49 -0.95
N ILE A 33 3.61 6.30 0.38
CA ILE A 33 4.50 5.39 1.12
C ILE A 33 4.36 3.96 0.58
N VAL A 34 3.15 3.42 0.51
CA VAL A 34 2.93 2.05 0.03
C VAL A 34 3.40 1.85 -1.42
N VAL A 35 3.15 2.81 -2.31
CA VAL A 35 3.53 2.68 -3.74
C VAL A 35 4.95 3.16 -4.06
N GLY A 36 5.59 3.89 -3.16
CA GLY A 36 6.92 4.45 -3.34
C GLY A 36 8.01 3.71 -2.59
N SER A 37 7.71 3.07 -1.46
CA SER A 37 8.70 2.37 -0.65
C SER A 37 9.40 1.24 -1.41
N ASP A 38 10.72 1.16 -1.22
CA ASP A 38 11.49 -0.05 -1.49
C ASP A 38 11.16 -1.09 -0.42
N LEU A 39 10.35 -2.07 -0.81
CA LEU A 39 9.86 -3.14 0.07
C LEU A 39 10.94 -4.19 0.38
N THR A 40 12.15 -4.02 -0.16
CA THR A 40 13.34 -4.82 0.14
C THR A 40 14.38 -4.08 0.99
N GLY A 41 14.17 -2.79 1.27
CA GLY A 41 15.08 -1.90 1.98
C GLY A 41 14.62 -1.47 3.39
N GLU A 42 15.29 -0.46 3.97
CA GLU A 42 15.09 -0.01 5.36
C GLU A 42 13.71 0.64 5.63
N LEU A 43 13.06 1.21 4.61
CA LEU A 43 11.67 1.72 4.68
C LEU A 43 10.62 0.61 4.47
N GLY A 44 10.95 -0.60 4.92
CA GLY A 44 10.35 -1.87 4.52
C GLY A 44 8.92 -2.12 4.99
N LEU A 45 8.67 -3.31 5.51
CA LEU A 45 7.32 -3.85 5.67
C LEU A 45 6.54 -3.29 6.87
N GLU A 46 7.21 -2.78 7.91
CA GLU A 46 6.53 -2.32 9.12
C GLU A 46 5.64 -1.06 8.91
N PRO A 47 6.09 -0.01 8.18
CA PRO A 47 5.22 1.11 7.80
C PRO A 47 3.98 0.64 7.04
N VAL A 48 4.14 -0.32 6.13
CA VAL A 48 3.02 -0.88 5.37
C VAL A 48 2.04 -1.60 6.29
N LEU A 49 2.54 -2.43 7.20
CA LEU A 49 1.70 -3.12 8.20
C LEU A 49 0.93 -2.11 9.06
N TRP A 50 1.61 -1.08 9.56
CA TRP A 50 0.97 -0.05 10.35
C TRP A 50 -0.11 0.70 9.55
N ILE A 51 0.17 1.06 8.29
CA ILE A 51 -0.78 1.76 7.41
C ILE A 51 -2.06 0.95 7.21
N VAL A 52 -1.95 -0.34 6.89
CA VAL A 52 -3.14 -1.17 6.59
C VAL A 52 -4.00 -1.46 7.83
N GLN A 53 -3.43 -1.31 9.03
CA GLN A 53 -4.17 -1.40 10.29
C GLN A 53 -4.97 -0.13 10.59
N GLN A 54 -4.66 1.02 9.99
CA GLN A 54 -5.30 2.28 10.37
C GLN A 54 -6.77 2.35 9.94
N PRO A 55 -7.70 2.84 10.80
CA PRO A 55 -9.12 2.98 10.48
C PRO A 55 -9.38 3.81 9.21
N THR A 56 -8.56 4.83 8.99
CA THR A 56 -8.64 5.76 7.86
C THR A 56 -7.83 5.32 6.64
N CYS A 57 -7.25 4.12 6.64
CA CYS A 57 -6.56 3.58 5.47
C CYS A 57 -7.53 3.48 4.27
N ASP A 58 -7.11 3.99 3.12
CA ASP A 58 -7.91 3.92 1.91
C ASP A 58 -7.88 2.53 1.29
N MET A 59 -9.03 2.11 0.76
CA MET A 59 -9.18 0.86 0.02
C MET A 59 -8.13 0.70 -1.09
N ALA A 60 -7.82 1.76 -1.83
CA ALA A 60 -6.78 1.73 -2.87
C ALA A 60 -5.38 1.55 -2.30
N THR A 61 -5.09 2.11 -1.12
CA THR A 61 -3.81 1.92 -0.43
C THR A 61 -3.63 0.49 0.05
N ALA A 62 -4.65 -0.10 0.68
CA ALA A 62 -4.60 -1.50 1.11
C ALA A 62 -4.49 -2.47 -0.07
N ALA A 63 -5.23 -2.22 -1.16
CA ALA A 63 -5.13 -3.02 -2.38
C ALA A 63 -3.74 -2.89 -3.04
N ALA A 64 -3.13 -1.69 -3.01
CA ALA A 64 -1.78 -1.48 -3.50
C ALA A 64 -0.74 -2.29 -2.72
N ALA A 65 -0.84 -2.32 -1.39
CA ALA A 65 0.05 -3.12 -0.54
C ALA A 65 -0.06 -4.61 -0.90
N LEU A 66 -1.28 -5.14 -1.00
CA LEU A 66 -1.51 -6.55 -1.29
C LEU A 66 -0.98 -6.97 -2.67
N VAL A 67 -1.14 -6.11 -3.68
CA VAL A 67 -0.65 -6.36 -5.05
C VAL A 67 0.87 -6.25 -5.13
N ARG A 68 1.48 -5.19 -4.58
CA ARG A 68 2.92 -4.96 -4.66
C ARG A 68 3.74 -6.04 -3.98
N LEU A 69 3.24 -6.53 -2.84
CA LEU A 69 3.92 -7.55 -2.05
C LEU A 69 3.68 -8.97 -2.57
N GLU A 70 2.87 -9.12 -3.62
CA GLU A 70 2.31 -10.40 -4.05
C GLU A 70 1.66 -11.18 -2.87
N ALA A 71 1.23 -10.43 -1.86
CA ALA A 71 0.74 -10.93 -0.59
C ALA A 71 -0.63 -11.64 -0.74
N TRP A 72 -1.29 -11.44 -1.88
CA TRP A 72 -2.47 -12.20 -2.28
C TRP A 72 -2.22 -13.69 -2.43
N GLU A 73 -0.98 -14.12 -2.70
CA GLU A 73 -0.67 -15.54 -2.78
C GLU A 73 -0.93 -16.26 -1.46
N TYR A 74 -0.84 -15.57 -0.31
CA TYR A 74 -1.14 -16.17 1.00
C TYR A 74 -2.63 -16.49 1.19
N VAL A 75 -3.52 -16.03 0.31
CA VAL A 75 -4.91 -16.48 0.26
C VAL A 75 -4.97 -17.95 -0.17
N ILE A 76 -4.11 -18.36 -1.08
CA ILE A 76 -4.23 -19.65 -1.81
C ILE A 76 -3.04 -20.60 -1.61
N VAL A 77 -1.92 -20.11 -1.08
CA VAL A 77 -0.72 -20.88 -0.78
C VAL A 77 -0.39 -20.70 0.70
N PRO A 78 -0.21 -21.80 1.47
CA PRO A 78 0.10 -21.70 2.89
C PRO A 78 1.55 -21.24 3.10
N VAL A 79 1.82 -20.59 4.23
CA VAL A 79 3.14 -20.02 4.55
C VAL A 79 4.24 -21.09 4.55
N GLU A 80 3.94 -22.31 4.99
CA GLU A 80 4.90 -23.42 5.08
C GLU A 80 5.41 -23.90 3.70
N LYS A 81 4.70 -23.56 2.62
CA LYS A 81 5.09 -23.91 1.24
C LYS A 81 5.85 -22.79 0.54
N LYS A 82 6.05 -21.64 1.17
CA LYS A 82 6.76 -20.49 0.59
C LYS A 82 8.19 -20.45 1.09
N ALA A 83 9.14 -20.79 0.22
CA ALA A 83 10.56 -20.88 0.54
C ALA A 83 11.22 -19.55 0.98
N TYR A 84 10.59 -18.41 0.68
CA TYR A 84 11.10 -17.05 0.96
C TYR A 84 10.02 -16.16 1.58
N ALA A 85 9.11 -16.73 2.39
CA ALA A 85 8.07 -15.95 3.04
C ALA A 85 8.65 -15.09 4.17
N ASP A 86 8.72 -13.78 3.96
CA ASP A 86 8.88 -12.85 5.07
C ASP A 86 7.60 -12.89 5.93
N PRO A 87 7.71 -13.16 7.26
CA PRO A 87 6.56 -13.23 8.15
C PRO A 87 5.70 -11.96 8.16
N LEU A 88 6.29 -10.78 7.95
CA LEU A 88 5.55 -9.53 7.92
C LEU A 88 4.65 -9.43 6.69
N ILE A 89 5.06 -9.99 5.54
CA ILE A 89 4.19 -10.01 4.35
C ILE A 89 2.93 -10.85 4.64
N PHE A 90 3.09 -11.98 5.33
CA PHE A 90 1.95 -12.79 5.74
C PHE A 90 1.03 -12.04 6.70
N GLU A 91 1.56 -11.35 7.71
CA GLU A 91 0.73 -10.57 8.65
C GLU A 91 0.04 -9.39 7.94
N ILE A 92 0.70 -8.71 7.00
CA ILE A 92 0.06 -7.70 6.14
C ILE A 92 -1.10 -8.32 5.35
N ALA A 93 -0.86 -9.46 4.68
CA ALA A 93 -1.90 -10.17 3.93
C ALA A 93 -3.10 -10.51 4.82
N LYS A 94 -2.83 -11.06 6.00
CA LYS A 94 -3.84 -11.48 6.97
C LYS A 94 -4.66 -10.31 7.50
N VAL A 95 -4.02 -9.19 7.86
CA VAL A 95 -4.73 -7.95 8.27
C VAL A 95 -5.64 -7.48 7.15
N ILE A 96 -5.12 -7.39 5.93
CA ILE A 96 -5.87 -6.91 4.77
C ILE A 96 -7.07 -7.82 4.48
N CYS A 97 -6.86 -9.13 4.40
CA CYS A 97 -7.89 -10.10 4.07
C CYS A 97 -8.98 -10.18 5.14
N THR A 98 -8.59 -10.30 6.41
CA THR A 98 -9.53 -10.39 7.54
C THR A 98 -10.37 -9.12 7.64
N ARG A 99 -9.73 -7.95 7.54
CA ARG A 99 -10.43 -6.68 7.60
C ARG A 99 -11.36 -6.51 6.40
N SER A 100 -10.94 -6.92 5.22
CA SER A 100 -11.77 -6.87 4.01
C SER A 100 -13.04 -7.73 4.11
N GLU A 101 -13.00 -8.84 4.85
CA GLU A 101 -14.18 -9.68 5.08
C GLU A 101 -15.12 -9.13 6.16
N GLY A 102 -14.59 -8.40 7.14
CA GLY A 102 -15.37 -7.69 8.16
C GLY A 102 -15.87 -6.32 7.71
N ASP A 103 -15.63 -5.28 8.51
CA ASP A 103 -16.06 -3.91 8.22
C ASP A 103 -15.35 -3.27 7.02
N GLY A 104 -14.33 -3.91 6.45
CA GLY A 104 -13.64 -3.45 5.26
C GLY A 104 -12.83 -2.16 5.44
N TYR A 105 -12.45 -1.60 4.31
CA TYR A 105 -11.77 -0.30 4.20
C TYR A 105 -12.81 0.74 3.80
N GLN A 106 -13.33 1.46 4.80
CA GLN A 106 -14.43 2.41 4.63
C GLN A 106 -14.03 3.65 3.82
N ARG A 107 -12.76 4.07 3.93
CA ARG A 107 -12.26 5.19 3.14
C ARG A 107 -12.00 4.73 1.71
N ASN A 108 -12.59 5.45 0.77
CA ASN A 108 -12.48 5.20 -0.65
C ASN A 108 -12.55 6.56 -1.35
N LYS A 109 -11.52 7.40 -1.24
CA LYS A 109 -11.46 8.70 -1.93
C LYS A 109 -10.46 8.73 -3.08
N ILE A 110 -9.49 7.81 -3.11
CA ILE A 110 -8.38 7.86 -4.07
C ILE A 110 -8.48 6.71 -5.08
N GLY A 111 -7.89 6.91 -6.25
CA GLY A 111 -7.85 5.93 -7.33
C GLY A 111 -6.64 5.01 -7.29
N TRP A 112 -6.51 4.18 -8.33
CA TRP A 112 -5.34 3.34 -8.54
C TRP A 112 -4.21 4.09 -9.23
N ASP A 113 -3.01 4.09 -8.65
CA ASP A 113 -1.83 4.71 -9.25
C ASP A 113 -1.23 3.84 -10.37
N LEU A 114 -1.77 3.98 -11.58
CA LEU A 114 -1.23 3.33 -12.79
C LEU A 114 0.19 3.77 -13.15
N GLY A 115 0.66 4.92 -12.63
CA GLY A 115 2.02 5.40 -12.86
C GLY A 115 3.06 4.56 -12.12
N ARG A 116 2.71 3.99 -10.96
CA ARG A 116 3.60 3.12 -10.16
C ARG A 116 3.16 1.66 -10.14
N LEU A 117 1.89 1.37 -10.36
CA LEU A 117 1.30 0.04 -10.25
C LEU A 117 0.75 -0.43 -11.59
N ARG A 118 1.55 -1.22 -12.30
CA ARG A 118 1.17 -1.75 -13.63
C ARG A 118 0.00 -2.73 -13.56
N PHE A 119 -0.07 -3.54 -12.52
CA PHE A 119 -1.12 -4.55 -12.35
C PHE A 119 -2.18 -4.03 -11.40
N SER A 120 -3.44 -4.09 -11.80
CA SER A 120 -4.57 -3.66 -10.95
C SER A 120 -5.04 -4.77 -10.02
N PRO A 121 -5.87 -4.46 -8.99
CA PRO A 121 -6.49 -5.48 -8.14
C PRO A 121 -7.32 -6.53 -8.91
N LYS A 122 -7.71 -6.24 -10.16
CA LYS A 122 -8.37 -7.22 -11.05
C LYS A 122 -7.45 -8.37 -11.45
N VAL A 123 -6.15 -8.12 -11.62
CA VAL A 123 -5.17 -9.18 -11.94
C VAL A 123 -5.09 -10.17 -10.77
N MET A 124 -5.06 -9.64 -9.55
CA MET A 124 -5.09 -10.42 -8.31
C MET A 124 -6.36 -11.28 -8.20
N LEU A 125 -7.55 -10.72 -8.47
CA LEU A 125 -8.80 -11.51 -8.53
C LEU A 125 -8.70 -12.68 -9.50
N ASN A 126 -8.19 -12.43 -10.71
CA ASN A 126 -8.07 -13.45 -11.73
C ASN A 126 -7.14 -14.58 -11.28
N HIS A 127 -6.04 -14.26 -10.60
CA HIS A 127 -5.14 -15.29 -10.06
C HIS A 127 -5.80 -16.11 -8.93
N ILE A 128 -6.50 -15.47 -8.00
CA ILE A 128 -7.20 -16.16 -6.91
C ILE A 128 -8.27 -17.11 -7.50
N TYR A 129 -9.12 -16.60 -8.39
CA TYR A 129 -10.18 -17.41 -9.00
C TYR A 129 -9.63 -18.55 -9.86
N ALA A 130 -8.63 -18.29 -10.72
CA ALA A 130 -8.03 -19.33 -11.55
C ALA A 130 -7.42 -20.45 -10.70
N PHE A 131 -6.79 -20.12 -9.57
CA PHE A 131 -6.27 -21.13 -8.66
C PHE A 131 -7.37 -21.92 -7.95
N CYS A 132 -8.39 -21.24 -7.41
CA CYS A 132 -9.53 -21.90 -6.77
C CYS A 132 -10.22 -22.87 -7.74
N GLU A 133 -10.45 -22.47 -8.99
CA GLU A 133 -11.00 -23.34 -10.03
C GLU A 133 -10.09 -24.54 -10.33
N GLN A 134 -8.79 -24.30 -10.56
CA GLN A 134 -7.82 -25.36 -10.87
C GLN A 134 -7.74 -26.41 -9.76
N LYS A 135 -7.83 -25.96 -8.49
CA LYS A 135 -7.72 -26.83 -7.31
C LYS A 135 -9.07 -27.34 -6.81
N ARG A 136 -10.18 -26.89 -7.41
CA ARG A 136 -11.56 -27.15 -6.92
C ARG A 136 -11.75 -26.75 -5.46
N LEU A 137 -11.10 -25.65 -5.06
CA LEU A 137 -11.19 -25.14 -3.69
C LEU A 137 -12.45 -24.30 -3.55
N ALA A 138 -13.24 -24.62 -2.52
CA ALA A 138 -14.28 -23.74 -2.04
C ALA A 138 -13.67 -22.52 -1.33
N ARG A 139 -14.48 -21.47 -1.16
CA ARG A 139 -14.03 -20.20 -0.56
C ARG A 139 -13.58 -20.36 0.90
N ASP A 140 -14.16 -21.30 1.64
CA ASP A 140 -13.82 -21.63 3.02
C ASP A 140 -12.58 -22.53 3.13
N GLU A 141 -12.04 -23.00 2.00
CA GLU A 141 -10.81 -23.81 1.94
C GLU A 141 -9.56 -22.97 1.61
N THR A 142 -9.70 -21.65 1.49
CA THR A 142 -8.55 -20.74 1.35
C THR A 142 -7.85 -20.52 2.70
N TYR A 143 -6.55 -20.20 2.66
CA TYR A 143 -5.74 -20.03 3.88
C TYR A 143 -5.96 -18.70 4.57
N LEU A 144 -6.30 -17.66 3.80
CA LEU A 144 -6.85 -16.41 4.28
C LEU A 144 -8.18 -16.14 3.58
N PRO A 145 -9.06 -15.30 4.16
CA PRO A 145 -10.28 -14.89 3.47
C PRO A 145 -9.99 -14.21 2.14
N ILE A 146 -10.86 -14.42 1.15
CA ILE A 146 -10.78 -13.66 -0.12
C ILE A 146 -11.18 -12.20 0.18
N PRO A 147 -10.35 -11.19 -0.14
CA PRO A 147 -10.62 -9.79 0.19
C PRO A 147 -11.66 -9.12 -0.74
N VAL A 148 -12.90 -9.64 -0.77
CA VAL A 148 -13.93 -9.26 -1.76
C VAL A 148 -14.26 -7.75 -1.74
N THR A 149 -14.26 -7.10 -0.57
CA THR A 149 -14.58 -5.65 -0.49
C THR A 149 -13.49 -4.78 -1.10
N LEU A 150 -12.22 -5.15 -0.95
CA LEU A 150 -11.13 -4.50 -1.68
C LEU A 150 -11.31 -4.73 -3.18
N LEU A 151 -11.66 -5.94 -3.57
CA LEU A 151 -11.73 -6.32 -4.97
C LEU A 151 -12.89 -5.69 -5.74
N SER A 152 -13.89 -5.19 -5.03
CA SER A 152 -15.05 -4.46 -5.57
C SER A 152 -14.90 -2.93 -5.50
N GLY A 153 -13.73 -2.44 -5.09
CA GLY A 153 -13.45 -1.01 -4.97
C GLY A 153 -13.59 -0.19 -6.26
N ASN A 154 -14.00 1.06 -6.12
CA ASN A 154 -14.02 2.02 -7.23
C ASN A 154 -12.65 2.68 -7.41
N TYR A 155 -11.81 2.04 -8.21
CA TYR A 155 -10.43 2.42 -8.49
C TYR A 155 -10.24 3.47 -9.59
N ALA A 156 -11.33 3.95 -10.20
CA ALA A 156 -11.29 4.93 -11.29
C ALA A 156 -11.20 6.39 -10.81
N LYS A 157 -11.04 6.62 -9.50
CA LYS A 157 -10.93 7.95 -8.90
C LYS A 157 -9.60 8.61 -9.25
N THR A 158 -9.49 9.89 -8.93
CA THR A 158 -8.21 10.60 -8.99
C THR A 158 -7.25 10.06 -7.95
N VAL A 159 -5.98 9.93 -8.31
CA VAL A 159 -4.89 9.68 -7.36
C VAL A 159 -4.64 10.93 -6.50
N PRO A 160 -4.07 10.80 -5.30
CA PRO A 160 -3.67 11.96 -4.51
C PRO A 160 -2.68 12.82 -5.29
N GLN A 161 -2.71 14.13 -5.06
CA GLN A 161 -1.61 14.98 -5.48
C GLN A 161 -0.37 14.58 -4.67
N ARG A 162 0.76 14.35 -5.34
CA ARG A 162 1.98 14.01 -4.61
C ARG A 162 2.51 15.27 -3.94
N GLU A 163 2.57 15.26 -2.62
CA GLU A 163 3.28 16.29 -1.84
C GLU A 163 4.69 15.80 -1.46
N TYR A 164 4.92 14.49 -1.56
CA TYR A 164 6.14 13.82 -1.12
C TYR A 164 6.66 12.84 -2.19
N MET A 165 7.97 12.65 -2.19
CA MET A 165 8.70 11.62 -2.91
C MET A 165 9.24 10.61 -1.89
N ILE A 166 9.05 9.32 -2.18
CA ILE A 166 9.56 8.21 -1.35
C ILE A 166 10.58 7.44 -2.18
N ASP A 167 11.78 7.27 -1.65
CA ASP A 167 12.86 6.50 -2.26
C ASP A 167 13.75 5.84 -1.18
N ALA A 168 14.89 5.29 -1.57
CA ALA A 168 15.82 4.63 -0.65
C ALA A 168 16.47 5.59 0.36
N GLU A 169 16.49 6.90 0.08
CA GLU A 169 17.09 7.91 0.96
C GLU A 169 16.09 8.42 2.01
N GLY A 170 14.79 8.24 1.76
CA GLY A 170 13.75 8.56 2.73
C GLY A 170 12.46 9.09 2.13
N VAL A 171 11.82 9.96 2.90
CA VAL A 171 10.60 10.68 2.53
C VAL A 171 10.95 12.16 2.36
N THR A 172 10.83 12.68 1.14
CA THR A 172 11.20 14.05 0.81
C THR A 172 9.99 14.84 0.33
N HIS A 173 9.69 15.97 0.98
CA HIS A 173 8.63 16.85 0.50
C HIS A 173 9.03 17.53 -0.82
N ILE A 174 8.16 17.51 -1.83
CA ILE A 174 8.49 17.95 -3.19
C ILE A 174 8.90 19.43 -3.27
N SER A 175 8.45 20.28 -2.34
CA SER A 175 8.85 21.70 -2.31
C SER A 175 10.33 21.93 -1.99
N THR A 176 11.02 20.97 -1.37
CA THR A 176 12.46 21.08 -1.06
C THR A 176 13.34 20.73 -2.26
N LEU A 177 12.77 20.10 -3.29
CA LEU A 177 13.49 19.68 -4.49
C LEU A 177 13.79 20.89 -5.40
N ASP A 178 14.91 20.83 -6.11
CA ASP A 178 15.23 21.81 -7.13
C ASP A 178 14.21 21.78 -8.29
N ALA A 179 14.22 22.81 -9.14
CA ALA A 179 13.24 22.96 -10.22
C ALA A 179 13.39 21.90 -11.32
N GLU A 180 14.59 21.39 -11.57
CA GLU A 180 14.83 20.36 -12.58
C GLU A 180 14.29 19.02 -12.12
N THR A 181 14.55 18.66 -10.86
CA THR A 181 14.03 17.44 -10.23
C THR A 181 12.50 17.46 -10.16
N ARG A 182 11.89 18.58 -9.76
CA ARG A 182 10.42 18.74 -9.77
C ARG A 182 9.81 18.53 -11.15
N LYS A 183 10.45 19.09 -12.18
CA LYS A 183 10.01 18.94 -13.57
C LYS A 183 10.17 17.49 -14.06
N ALA A 184 11.25 16.81 -13.67
CA ALA A 184 11.51 15.42 -14.05
C ALA A 184 10.47 14.44 -13.48
N ILE A 185 9.96 14.69 -12.26
CA ILE A 185 8.92 13.86 -11.63
C ILE A 185 7.49 14.26 -12.02
N GLY A 186 7.32 15.18 -12.99
CA GLY A 186 6.01 15.59 -13.51
C GLY A 186 5.25 16.58 -12.62
N HIS A 187 5.91 17.19 -11.62
CA HIS A 187 5.30 18.24 -10.80
C HIS A 187 5.52 19.61 -11.43
N THR A 188 4.44 20.19 -11.94
CA THR A 188 4.41 21.61 -12.32
C THR A 188 3.65 22.34 -11.21
N LEU A 189 4.32 23.19 -10.43
CA LEU A 189 3.63 24.12 -9.52
C LEU A 189 2.83 25.09 -10.39
N HIS A 190 1.52 25.16 -10.16
CA HIS A 190 0.67 26.22 -10.69
C HIS A 190 0.56 27.36 -9.67
#